data_AF-A0A0C3QCR8-F1
#
_entry.id   AF-A0A0C3QCR8-F1
#
_cell.length_a   1.000
_cell.length_b   1.000
_cell.length_c   1.000
_cell.angle_alpha   90.00
_cell.angle_beta   90.00
_cell.angle_gamma   90.00
#
_symmetry.space_group_name_H-M   'P 1'
#
loop_
_entity.id
_entity.type
_entity.pdbx_description
1 polymer ?
#
loop_
_entity_poly.entity_id
_entity_poly.type
_entity_poly.pdbx_seq_one_letter_code
_entity_poly.pdbx_strand_id
1 'polypeptide(L)' 'LVYLPPYSPDFNPIELAFSSIKAHLRQNTFQVQRVLTGKKADAVPAILLLSEAIYSVTPAKAYSWFRHCGYVY' A
#
# COMPACT_ATOMS: atom_id res chain seq x y z
N LEU A 1 10.59 -1.54 -20.90
CA LEU A 1 10.49 -2.56 -19.82
C LEU A 1 11.83 -2.63 -19.13
N VAL A 2 11.86 -2.52 -17.79
CA VAL A 2 13.06 -2.81 -16.97
C VAL A 2 12.94 -4.27 -16.55
N TYR A 3 13.93 -5.09 -16.88
CA TYR A 3 13.93 -6.50 -16.49
C TYR A 3 14.48 -6.65 -15.07
N LEU A 4 13.66 -7.18 -14.17
CA LEU A 4 14.05 -7.49 -12.79
C LEU A 4 14.59 -8.93 -12.74
N PRO A 5 15.71 -9.19 -12.05
CA PRO A 5 16.11 -10.56 -11.75
C PRO A 5 14.99 -11.27 -10.97
N PRO A 6 14.87 -12.60 -11.08
CA PRO A 6 13.94 -13.36 -10.25
C PRO A 6 14.15 -13.04 -8.75
N TYR A 7 13.05 -12.96 -7.99
CA TYR A 7 13.06 -12.73 -6.53
C TYR A 7 13.85 -11.49 -6.08
N SER A 8 13.67 -10.38 -6.80
CA SER A 8 14.29 -9.08 -6.52
C SER A 8 13.29 -8.07 -5.92
N PRO A 9 12.65 -8.36 -4.77
CA PRO A 9 11.66 -7.46 -4.18
C PRO A 9 12.28 -6.11 -3.79
N ASP A 10 13.57 -6.09 -3.45
CA ASP A 10 14.31 -4.87 -3.08
C ASP A 10 14.40 -3.86 -4.22
N PHE A 11 14.24 -4.31 -5.47
CA PHE A 11 14.26 -3.48 -6.66
C PHE A 11 12.84 -3.13 -7.16
N ASN A 12 11.78 -3.48 -6.43
CA ASN A 12 10.40 -3.22 -6.85
C ASN A 12 9.68 -2.23 -5.91
N PRO A 13 9.54 -0.94 -6.28
CA PRO A 13 8.98 0.09 -5.40
C PRO A 13 7.51 -0.14 -5.06
N ILE A 14 6.78 -0.97 -5.82
CA ILE A 14 5.39 -1.31 -5.48
C ILE A 14 5.28 -2.13 -4.19
N GLU A 15 6.32 -2.90 -3.84
CA GLU A 15 6.35 -3.68 -2.60
C GLU A 15 6.42 -2.76 -1.37
N LEU A 16 7.14 -1.65 -1.48
CA LEU A 16 7.20 -0.61 -0.46
C LEU A 16 5.85 0.13 -0.34
N ALA A 17 5.18 0.38 -1.46
CA ALA A 17 3.83 0.94 -1.47
C ALA A 17 2.82 0.02 -0.77
N PHE A 18 2.78 -1.28 -1.13
CA PHE A 18 1.92 -2.25 -0.46
C PHE A 18 2.25 -2.40 1.02
N SER A 19 3.52 -2.35 1.40
CA SER A 19 3.94 -2.38 2.80
C SER A 19 3.43 -1.16 3.57
N SER A 20 3.51 0.04 3.00
CA SER A 20 2.95 1.27 3.57
C SER A 20 1.42 1.19 3.73
N ILE A 21 0.70 0.72 2.69
CA ILE A 21 -0.76 0.58 2.73
C ILE A 21 -1.18 -0.42 3.81
N LYS A 22 -0.52 -1.60 3.87
CA LYS A 22 -0.77 -2.60 4.91
C LYS A 22 -0.49 -2.04 6.30
N ALA A 23 0.58 -1.26 6.48
CA ALA A 23 0.90 -0.63 7.75
C ALA A 23 -0.20 0.37 8.17
N HIS A 24 -0.70 1.19 7.25
CA HIS A 24 -1.80 2.12 7.51
C HIS A 24 -3.09 1.37 7.93
N LEU A 25 -3.44 0.29 7.24
CA LEU A 25 -4.60 -0.53 7.60
C LEU A 25 -4.44 -1.19 8.98
N ARG A 26 -3.23 -1.64 9.33
CA ARG A 26 -2.93 -2.21 10.65
C ARG A 26 -3.03 -1.17 11.77
N GLN A 27 -2.66 0.07 11.52
CA GLN A 27 -2.88 1.16 12.48
C GLN A 27 -4.38 1.41 12.71
N ASN A 28 -5.21 1.16 11.69
CA ASN A 28 -6.67 1.29 11.74
C ASN A 28 -7.41 -0.04 11.96
N THR A 29 -6.76 -1.03 12.59
CA THR A 29 -7.28 -2.41 12.71
C THR A 29 -8.71 -2.49 13.24
N PHE A 30 -9.08 -1.65 14.21
CA PHE A 30 -10.44 -1.63 14.75
C PHE A 30 -11.50 -1.34 13.68
N GLN A 31 -11.27 -0.33 12.82
CA GLN A 31 -12.22 0.00 11.75
C GLN A 31 -12.23 -1.06 10.65
N VAL A 32 -11.06 -1.62 10.33
CA VAL A 32 -10.94 -2.73 9.38
C VAL A 32 -11.75 -3.94 9.84
N GLN A 33 -11.65 -4.34 11.11
CA GLN A 33 -12.41 -5.47 11.64
C GLN A 33 -13.93 -5.26 11.55
N ARG A 34 -14.41 -4.02 11.70
CA ARG A 34 -15.84 -3.70 11.60
C ARG A 34 -16.44 -3.90 10.22
N VAL A 35 -15.61 -3.90 9.17
CA VAL A 35 -16.05 -4.03 7.76
C VAL A 35 -15.68 -5.38 7.15
N LEU A 36 -15.06 -6.28 7.92
CA LEU A 36 -14.69 -7.63 7.48
C LEU A 36 -15.73 -8.67 7.94
N THR A 37 -17.02 -8.34 7.91
CA THR A 37 -18.09 -9.26 8.35
C THR A 37 -18.68 -10.07 7.20
N GLY A 38 -18.30 -9.77 5.95
CA GLY A 38 -18.81 -10.42 4.75
C GLY A 38 -20.20 -9.92 4.32
N LYS A 39 -20.75 -8.89 4.98
CA LYS A 39 -22.04 -8.32 4.64
C LYS A 39 -21.91 -7.35 3.46
N LYS A 40 -22.92 -7.31 2.59
CA LYS A 40 -22.97 -6.33 1.50
C LYS A 40 -22.91 -4.87 1.98
N ALA A 41 -23.46 -4.60 3.17
CA ALA A 41 -23.42 -3.28 3.79
C ALA A 41 -21.98 -2.81 4.11
N ASP A 42 -21.02 -3.72 4.23
CA ASP A 42 -19.63 -3.41 4.53
C ASP A 42 -18.87 -2.86 3.32
N ALA A 43 -19.40 -3.03 2.09
CA ALA A 43 -18.68 -2.70 0.86
C ALA A 43 -18.26 -1.23 0.79
N VAL A 44 -19.19 -0.31 1.06
CA VAL A 44 -18.91 1.14 1.04
C VAL A 44 -17.88 1.54 2.10
N PRO A 45 -18.04 1.22 3.40
CA PRO A 45 -17.04 1.59 4.40
C PRO A 45 -15.69 0.90 4.20
N ALA A 46 -15.66 -0.33 3.66
CA ALA A 46 -14.40 -0.98 3.28
C ALA A 46 -13.67 -0.24 2.16
N ILE A 47 -14.40 0.21 1.11
CA ILE A 47 -13.83 1.00 0.02
C ILE A 47 -13.27 2.33 0.54
N LEU A 48 -13.94 2.99 1.49
CA LEU A 48 -13.46 4.24 2.08
C LEU A 48 -12.15 4.03 2.87
N LEU A 49 -12.08 2.99 3.71
CA LEU A 49 -10.85 2.64 4.45
C LEU A 49 -9.69 2.30 3.50
N LEU A 50 -9.96 1.55 2.44
CA LEU A 50 -8.95 1.26 1.40
C LEU A 50 -8.51 2.53 0.69
N SER A 51 -9.45 3.43 0.35
CA SER A 51 -9.14 4.71 -0.31
C SER A 51 -8.21 5.55 0.56
N GLU A 52 -8.52 5.71 1.85
CA GLU A 52 -7.66 6.43 2.79
C GLU A 52 -6.24 5.83 2.86
N ALA A 53 -6.15 4.51 2.94
CA ALA A 53 -4.87 3.81 2.97
C ALA A 53 -4.06 4.00 1.67
N ILE A 54 -4.71 3.94 0.51
CA ILE A 54 -4.09 4.17 -0.80
C ILE A 54 -3.61 5.62 -0.91
N TYR A 55 -4.45 6.59 -0.55
CA TYR A 55 -4.08 8.02 -0.61
C TYR A 55 -3.06 8.44 0.46
N SER A 56 -2.78 7.60 1.46
CA SER A 56 -1.65 7.78 2.37
C SER A 56 -0.28 7.63 1.68
N VAL A 57 -0.25 7.08 0.46
CA VAL A 57 0.93 7.01 -0.39
C VAL A 57 1.12 8.36 -1.11
N THR A 58 1.99 9.20 -0.56
CA THR A 58 2.27 10.52 -1.12
C THR A 58 3.32 10.46 -2.24
N PRO A 59 3.39 11.48 -3.12
CA PRO A 59 4.46 11.59 -4.11
C PRO A 59 5.87 11.57 -3.49
N ALA A 60 6.04 12.16 -2.31
CA ALA A 60 7.32 12.15 -1.59
C ALA A 60 7.73 10.73 -1.15
N LYS A 61 6.77 9.92 -0.66
CA LYS A 61 7.02 8.50 -0.35
C LYS A 61 7.40 7.73 -1.60
N ALA A 62 6.63 7.89 -2.68
CA ALA A 62 6.92 7.24 -3.95
C ALA A 62 8.34 7.58 -4.43
N TYR A 63 8.70 8.86 -4.47
CA TYR A 63 10.05 9.31 -4.84
C TYR A 63 11.14 8.66 -3.96
N SER A 64 10.95 8.65 -2.65
CA SER A 64 11.89 8.01 -1.72
C SER A 64 12.04 6.50 -1.97
N TRP A 65 10.98 5.81 -2.39
CA TRP A 65 11.04 4.39 -2.71
C TRP A 65 11.74 4.11 -4.03
N PHE A 66 11.48 4.92 -5.06
CA PHE A 66 12.24 4.84 -6.31
C PHE A 66 13.74 5.09 -6.08
N ARG A 67 14.08 6.05 -5.21
CA ARG A 67 15.46 6.28 -4.77
C ARG A 67 16.04 5.08 -4.01
N HIS A 68 15.27 4.52 -3.06
CA HIS A 68 15.70 3.35 -2.29
C HIS A 68 15.99 2.13 -3.18
N CYS A 69 15.18 1.92 -4.23
CA CYS A 69 15.38 0.86 -5.21
C CYS A 69 16.47 1.19 -6.27
N GLY A 70 17.14 2.35 -6.19
CA GLY A 70 18.24 2.72 -7.08
C GLY A 70 17.82 3.28 -8.45
N TYR A 71 16.57 3.69 -8.62
CA TYR A 71 16.08 4.27 -9.89
C TYR A 71 16.26 5.80 -9.98
N VAL A 72 16.56 6.45 -8.86
CA VAL A 72 16.78 7.90 -8.77
C VAL A 72 17.99 8.15 -7.86
N TYR A 73 18.83 9.11 -8.22
CA TYR A 73 20.06 9.46 -7.49
C TYR A 73 19.84 10.68 -6.58
#